data_AF-A0AAD7BHT0-F1
#
_entry.id   AF-A0AAD7BHT0-F1
#
_cell.length_a   1.000
_cell.length_b   1.000
_cell.length_c   1.000
_cell.angle_alpha   90.00
_cell.angle_beta   90.00
_cell.angle_gamma   90.00
#
_symmetry.space_group_name_H-M   'P 1'
#
loop_
_entity.id
_entity.type
_entity.pdbx_description
1 polymer ?
#
loop_
_entity_poly.entity_id
_entity_poly.type
_entity_poly.pdbx_seq_one_letter_code
_entity_poly.pdbx_strand_id
1 'polypeptide(L)'
;MHIADVSQEQQVKGMIEVVDRHGGLDVMVANAGITMARKPSTPIAEGAVSNHTIDVNARDTFICYKYARLRTVKQGRGGRIIGVCAVLGKQGELFDFLKTNNANSVVLKE
;
A
#
# COMPACT_ATOMS: atom_id res chain seq x y z
N MET A 1 4.36 1.06 -17.79
CA MET A 1 3.51 1.39 -16.62
C MET A 1 2.52 0.25 -16.41
N HIS A 2 2.43 -0.31 -15.21
CA HIS A 2 1.43 -1.32 -14.86
C HIS A 2 0.46 -0.68 -13.86
N ILE A 3 -0.84 -0.79 -14.13
CA ILE A 3 -1.91 -0.20 -13.31
C ILE A 3 -2.49 -1.32 -12.45
N ALA A 4 -2.63 -1.09 -11.14
CA ALA A 4 -3.23 -2.02 -10.21
C ALA A 4 -4.03 -1.26 -9.14
N ASP A 5 -5.25 -1.74 -8.87
CA ASP A 5 -6.00 -1.40 -7.67
C ASP A 5 -5.49 -2.26 -6.51
N VAL A 6 -4.91 -1.58 -5.54
CA VAL A 6 -4.19 -2.18 -4.42
C VAL A 6 -5.15 -2.80 -3.38
N SER A 7 -6.43 -2.44 -3.41
CA SER A 7 -7.48 -3.09 -2.62
C SER A 7 -7.80 -4.51 -3.12
N GLN A 8 -7.37 -4.85 -4.33
CA GLN A 8 -7.61 -6.14 -4.98
C GLN A 8 -6.33 -7.00 -4.97
N GLU A 9 -6.27 -8.02 -4.08
CA GLU A 9 -5.07 -8.86 -3.89
C GLU A 9 -4.51 -9.43 -5.19
N GLN A 10 -5.39 -9.86 -6.10
CA GLN A 10 -4.99 -10.43 -7.39
C GLN A 10 -4.29 -9.41 -8.30
N GLN A 11 -4.66 -8.13 -8.23
CA GLN A 11 -3.99 -7.07 -8.99
C GLN A 11 -2.62 -6.73 -8.39
N VAL A 12 -2.48 -6.74 -7.07
CA VAL A 12 -1.17 -6.59 -6.40
C VAL A 12 -0.22 -7.72 -6.78
N LYS A 13 -0.71 -8.97 -6.79
CA LYS A 13 0.07 -10.11 -7.25
C LYS A 13 0.52 -9.93 -8.71
N GLY A 14 -0.39 -9.55 -9.60
CA GLY A 14 -0.07 -9.29 -11.01
C GLY A 14 0.99 -8.20 -11.18
N MET A 15 0.91 -7.13 -10.38
CA MET A 15 1.90 -6.05 -10.37
C MET A 15 3.30 -6.53 -10.01
N ILE A 16 3.42 -7.44 -9.02
CA ILE A 16 4.70 -8.03 -8.64
C ILE A 16 5.21 -9.01 -9.70
N GLU A 17 4.34 -9.74 -10.39
CA GLU A 17 4.73 -10.68 -11.44
C GLU A 17 5.29 -9.99 -12.70
N VAL A 18 4.88 -8.74 -12.97
CA VAL A 18 5.42 -7.96 -14.11
C VAL A 18 6.95 -7.83 -14.07
N VAL A 19 7.56 -7.86 -12.89
CA VAL A 19 9.01 -7.75 -12.74
C VAL A 19 9.80 -8.86 -13.43
N ASP A 20 9.16 -9.99 -13.75
CA ASP A 20 9.76 -11.05 -14.57
C ASP A 20 10.19 -10.53 -15.96
N ARG A 21 9.47 -9.55 -16.51
CA ARG A 21 9.80 -8.92 -17.79
C ARG A 21 10.95 -7.91 -17.70
N HIS A 22 11.40 -7.61 -16.48
CA HIS A 22 12.34 -6.52 -16.19
C HIS A 22 13.53 -6.99 -15.34
N GLY A 23 13.81 -8.30 -15.31
CA GLY A 23 14.99 -8.84 -14.63
C GLY A 23 14.91 -8.91 -13.09
N GLY A 24 13.76 -8.61 -12.49
CA GLY A 24 13.50 -8.78 -11.06
C GLY A 24 13.00 -7.53 -10.35
N LEU A 25 12.79 -7.68 -9.04
CA LEU A 25 12.29 -6.64 -8.14
C LEU A 25 13.44 -6.06 -7.32
N ASP A 26 13.74 -4.78 -7.48
CA ASP A 26 14.77 -4.08 -6.69
C ASP A 26 14.16 -3.40 -5.47
N VAL A 27 13.11 -2.60 -5.68
CA VAL A 27 12.41 -1.89 -4.61
C VAL A 27 10.90 -2.01 -4.79
N MET A 28 10.21 -2.39 -3.70
CA MET A 28 8.77 -2.23 -3.56
C MET A 28 8.47 -1.05 -2.62
N VAL A 29 7.61 -0.14 -3.05
CA VAL A 29 7.12 0.97 -2.21
C VAL A 29 5.61 0.82 -2.03
N ALA A 30 5.20 0.40 -0.84
CA ALA A 30 3.80 0.39 -0.40
C ALA A 30 3.46 1.78 0.19
N ASN A 31 2.82 2.61 -0.62
CA ASN A 31 2.51 4.01 -0.36
C ASN A 31 1.04 4.40 -0.59
N ALA A 32 0.26 3.57 -1.28
CA ALA A 32 -1.15 3.82 -1.51
C ALA A 32 -1.87 3.97 -0.16
N GLY A 33 -2.65 5.04 -0.06
CA GLY A 33 -3.34 5.44 1.15
C GLY A 33 -4.46 6.42 0.85
N ILE A 34 -5.65 6.13 1.37
CA ILE A 34 -6.82 6.98 1.28
C ILE A 34 -7.13 7.61 2.65
N THR A 35 -7.73 8.79 2.60
CA THR A 35 -8.28 9.45 3.79
C THR A 35 -9.73 9.78 3.50
N MET A 36 -10.62 9.46 4.44
CA MET A 36 -11.99 9.92 4.38
C MET A 36 -12.11 11.25 5.10
N ALA A 37 -12.60 12.27 4.39
CA ALA A 37 -12.94 13.55 5.02
C ALA A 37 -14.08 13.34 6.02
N ARG A 38 -13.87 13.69 7.28
CA ARG A 38 -14.95 13.82 8.25
C ARG A 38 -15.18 15.30 8.57
N LYS A 39 -16.31 15.58 9.23
CA LYS A 39 -16.53 16.87 9.87
C LYS A 39 -16.11 16.72 11.33
N PRO A 40 -15.40 17.71 11.93
CA PRO A 40 -14.89 17.61 13.29
C PRO A 40 -15.97 17.35 14.35
N SER A 41 -17.21 17.72 14.05
CA SER A 41 -18.36 17.67 14.97
C SER A 41 -19.17 16.38 14.90
N THR A 42 -18.80 15.40 14.07
CA THR A 42 -19.58 14.16 13.92
C THR A 42 -19.04 13.06 14.83
N PRO A 43 -19.84 12.53 15.78
CA PRO A 43 -19.44 11.40 16.60
C PRO A 43 -18.91 10.23 15.74
N ILE A 44 -17.88 9.54 16.22
CA ILE A 44 -17.43 8.28 15.61
C ILE A 44 -18.53 7.26 15.91
N ALA A 45 -19.41 7.02 14.93
CA ALA A 45 -20.35 5.92 15.00
C ALA A 45 -19.56 4.61 14.99
N GLU A 46 -20.09 3.58 15.63
CA GLU A 46 -19.58 2.22 15.47
C GLU A 46 -19.57 1.88 13.96
N GLY A 47 -18.41 1.47 13.42
CA GLY A 47 -18.25 1.24 11.97
C GLY A 47 -17.98 2.49 11.13
N ALA A 48 -17.73 3.66 11.74
CA ALA A 48 -17.40 4.90 11.01
C ALA A 48 -16.06 4.83 10.25
N VAL A 49 -15.15 3.94 10.66
CA VAL A 49 -13.99 3.60 9.84
C VAL A 49 -14.48 2.73 8.71
N SER A 50 -14.50 3.27 7.50
CA SER A 50 -14.86 2.47 6.33
C SER A 50 -13.89 1.29 6.21
N ASN A 51 -14.43 0.09 6.02
CA ASN A 51 -13.66 -1.09 5.66
C ASN A 51 -12.72 -0.80 4.49
N HIS A 52 -13.12 0.08 3.56
CA HIS A 52 -12.30 0.49 2.45
C HIS A 52 -11.00 1.20 2.86
N THR A 53 -11.02 2.06 3.90
CA THR A 53 -9.82 2.73 4.41
C THR A 53 -8.84 1.74 5.03
N ILE A 54 -9.35 0.74 5.76
CA ILE A 54 -8.52 -0.34 6.33
C ILE A 54 -7.98 -1.23 5.21
N ASP A 55 -8.81 -1.58 4.23
CA ASP A 55 -8.43 -2.39 3.08
C ASP A 55 -7.28 -1.72 2.30
N VAL A 56 -7.36 -0.41 2.05
CA VAL A 56 -6.33 0.31 1.28
C VAL A 56 -5.11 0.69 2.13
N ASN A 57 -5.27 1.13 3.38
CA ASN A 57 -4.12 1.67 4.13
C ASN A 57 -3.33 0.60 4.89
N ALA A 58 -3.99 -0.49 5.31
CA ALA A 58 -3.38 -1.50 6.17
C ALA A 58 -3.29 -2.86 5.46
N ARG A 59 -4.42 -3.37 4.95
CA ARG A 59 -4.46 -4.70 4.33
C ARG A 59 -3.64 -4.74 3.05
N ASP A 60 -3.77 -3.74 2.17
CA ASP A 60 -2.93 -3.64 0.97
C ASP A 60 -1.44 -3.64 1.33
N THR A 61 -1.01 -2.78 2.25
CA THR A 61 0.39 -2.70 2.68
C THR A 61 0.94 -4.09 3.06
N PHE A 62 0.17 -4.87 3.81
CA PHE A 62 0.54 -6.25 4.15
C PHE A 62 0.62 -7.17 2.92
N ILE A 63 -0.36 -7.10 2.01
CA ILE A 63 -0.39 -7.89 0.77
C ILE A 63 0.81 -7.55 -0.12
N CYS A 64 1.12 -6.27 -0.28
CA CYS A 64 2.30 -5.77 -0.97
C CYS A 64 3.59 -6.37 -0.39
N TYR A 65 3.73 -6.35 0.95
CA TYR A 65 4.90 -6.94 1.62
C TYR A 65 5.00 -8.44 1.39
N LYS A 66 3.88 -9.17 1.53
CA LYS A 66 3.80 -10.62 1.32
C LYS A 66 4.34 -10.98 -0.05
N TYR A 67 3.80 -10.40 -1.12
CA TYR A 67 4.20 -10.77 -2.48
C TYR A 67 5.59 -10.25 -2.86
N ALA A 68 5.96 -9.03 -2.46
CA ALA A 68 7.31 -8.53 -2.67
C ALA A 68 8.36 -9.39 -1.94
N ARG A 69 8.06 -9.84 -0.71
CA ARG A 69 8.95 -10.73 0.05
C ARG A 69 9.09 -12.09 -0.63
N LEU A 70 7.98 -12.72 -1.03
CA LEU A 70 8.01 -13.99 -1.77
C LEU A 70 8.84 -13.84 -3.06
N ARG A 71 8.69 -12.73 -3.77
CA ARG A 71 9.46 -12.45 -4.99
C ARG A 71 10.95 -12.29 -4.71
N THR A 72 11.33 -11.49 -3.72
CA THR A 72 12.74 -11.26 -3.35
C THR A 72 13.43 -12.53 -2.84
N VAL A 73 12.71 -13.44 -2.18
CA VAL A 73 13.21 -14.80 -1.88
C VAL A 73 13.45 -15.57 -3.17
N LYS A 74 12.44 -15.67 -4.04
CA LYS A 74 12.50 -16.47 -5.27
C LYS A 74 13.65 -16.06 -6.19
N GLN A 75 13.93 -14.76 -6.32
CA GLN A 75 15.02 -14.26 -7.17
C GLN A 75 16.42 -14.39 -6.53
N GLY A 76 16.54 -14.80 -5.27
CA GLY A 76 17.82 -15.14 -4.61
C GLY A 76 18.76 -13.98 -4.25
N ARG A 77 18.61 -12.80 -4.85
CA ARG A 77 19.47 -11.63 -4.62
C ARG A 77 18.93 -10.60 -3.61
N GLY A 78 17.75 -10.87 -3.04
CA GLY A 78 17.09 -9.93 -2.12
C GLY A 78 16.42 -8.76 -2.84
N GLY A 79 16.19 -7.68 -2.09
CA GLY A 79 15.54 -6.44 -2.53
C GLY A 79 15.22 -5.54 -1.33
N ARG A 80 14.53 -4.43 -1.56
CA ARG A 80 14.06 -3.51 -0.50
C ARG A 80 12.54 -3.37 -0.53
N ILE A 81 11.92 -3.35 0.64
CA ILE A 81 10.49 -3.11 0.82
C ILE A 81 10.35 -1.89 1.71
N ILE A 82 9.69 -0.85 1.21
CA ILE A 82 9.49 0.42 1.88
C ILE A 82 7.99 0.60 2.13
N GLY A 83 7.63 0.76 3.40
CA GLY A 83 6.29 1.18 3.81
C GLY A 83 6.24 2.67 4.04
N VAL A 84 5.32 3.36 3.40
CA VAL A 84 5.03 4.76 3.69
C VAL A 84 3.90 4.83 4.71
N CYS A 85 4.12 5.59 5.77
CA CYS A 85 3.14 5.85 6.81
C CYS A 85 3.14 7.34 7.13
N ALA A 86 1.99 7.86 7.57
CA ALA A 86 1.88 9.23 8.05
C ALA A 86 2.41 9.34 9.49
N VAL A 87 2.81 10.55 9.91
CA VAL A 87 3.20 10.84 11.31
C VAL A 87 2.10 10.41 12.30
N LEU A 88 0.83 10.54 11.90
CA LEU A 88 -0.35 10.14 12.66
C LEU A 88 -0.46 8.61 12.88
N GLY A 89 0.29 7.79 12.15
CA GLY A 89 0.37 6.35 12.43
C GLY A 89 1.12 6.03 13.73
N LYS A 90 1.80 7.01 14.34
CA LYS A 90 2.53 6.84 15.61
C LYS A 90 1.64 7.01 16.84
N GLN A 91 0.66 7.91 16.77
CA GLN A 91 -0.25 8.26 17.87
C GLN A 91 -1.59 8.70 17.30
N GLY A 92 -2.69 8.26 17.93
CA GLY A 92 -4.04 8.67 17.51
C GLY A 92 -4.27 10.14 17.84
N GLU A 93 -4.65 10.94 16.84
CA GLU A 93 -5.03 12.33 17.02
C GLU A 93 -6.37 12.65 16.34
N LEU A 94 -7.09 13.63 16.88
CA LEU A 94 -8.39 14.08 16.39
C LEU A 94 -8.20 15.18 15.33
N PHE A 95 -7.82 14.83 14.10
CA PHE A 95 -7.65 15.79 12.99
C PHE A 95 -8.32 15.32 11.68
N ASP A 96 -8.78 16.30 10.89
CA ASP A 96 -9.31 16.11 9.53
C ASP A 96 -8.26 16.52 8.48
N PHE A 97 -7.86 15.60 7.59
CA PHE A 97 -6.99 15.91 6.44
C PHE A 97 -7.59 15.42 5.11
N LEU A 98 -7.35 16.19 4.05
CA LEU A 98 -7.78 15.92 2.66
C LEU A 98 -6.63 15.40 1.77
N LYS A 99 -5.80 14.48 2.26
CA LYS A 99 -4.70 13.92 1.44
C LYS A 99 -4.95 12.45 1.11
N THR A 100 -5.02 12.17 -0.18
CA THR A 100 -5.18 10.82 -0.76
C THR A 100 -3.99 10.60 -1.68
N ASN A 101 -3.30 9.46 -1.57
CA ASN A 101 -2.23 9.07 -2.48
C ASN A 101 -2.56 7.67 -3.00
N ASN A 102 -2.80 7.50 -4.30
CA ASN A 102 -3.51 6.32 -4.80
C ASN A 102 -2.60 5.30 -5.49
N ALA A 103 -1.28 5.38 -5.31
CA ALA A 103 -0.35 4.54 -6.05
C ALA A 103 0.78 3.97 -5.18
N ASN A 104 0.93 2.64 -5.28
CA ASN A 104 2.16 1.91 -4.96
C ASN A 104 3.10 1.97 -6.16
N SER A 105 4.41 1.86 -5.92
CA SER A 105 5.39 1.80 -7.00
C SER A 105 6.34 0.63 -6.85
N VAL A 106 6.67 0.04 -7.98
CA VAL A 106 7.69 -1.00 -8.12
C VAL A 106 8.82 -0.41 -8.94
N VAL A 107 10.01 -0.34 -8.36
CA VAL A 107 11.22 0.07 -9.08
C VAL A 107 11.85 -1.18 -9.67
N LEU A 108 11.96 -1.14 -11.00
CA LEU A 108 12.48 -2.22 -11.84
C LEU A 108 13.99 -2.09 -11.97
N LYS A 109 14.63 -3.17 -12.39
CA LYS A 109 16.07 -3.23 -12.62
C LYS A 109 16.48 -2.32 -13.79
N GLU A 110 17.61 -1.63 -13.64
CA GLU A 110 18.36 -1.02 -14.76
C GLU A 110 19.07 -2.08 -15.61
#